data_AF-A0A9D9K9M7-F1
#
_entry.id   AF-A0A9D9K9M7-F1
#
_cell.length_a   1.000
_cell.length_b   1.000
_cell.length_c   1.000
_cell.angle_alpha   90.00
_cell.angle_beta   90.00
_cell.angle_gamma   90.00
#
_symmetry.space_group_name_H-M   'P 1'
#
loop_
_entity.id
_entity.type
_entity.pdbx_description
1 polymer ?
#
loop_
_entity_poly.entity_id
_entity_poly.type
_entity_poly.pdbx_seq_one_letter_code
_entity_poly.pdbx_strand_id
1 'polypeptide(L)'
;MNLNFQHRVGLISGCLIAASVALAFALGSCSRTEHQPRESTAHTDTAHTETDTQLTASSWWSQQLAQTGTQTNAQYVEAISRGQHNLEVGHYTDAIADFSKAIEHLPSSALGYHGRALAKLKVEDYYGAVADLSHTITLAPDDERAYGNRGSAYQKLGEYAEALEDYNRAIEIVPSYTVAYFNRGSLYFELGEYARALHDFNQTVILNPQSAKAFYNRGMVYANLGDRDAAVADLETAEALFRQQDDFAASALALEAIDALKNGSFQAARPLLGKRAFKF
;
A
#
# COMPACT_ATOMS: atom_id res chain seq x y z
N MET A 1 29.58 31.25 -43.41
CA MET A 1 29.94 32.67 -43.59
C MET A 1 29.50 33.42 -42.35
N ASN A 2 30.48 33.91 -41.59
CA ASN A 2 30.32 34.80 -40.43
C ASN A 2 29.81 36.18 -40.87
N LEU A 3 29.09 36.87 -39.97
CA LEU A 3 29.02 38.33 -39.74
C LEU A 3 27.98 38.52 -38.60
N ASN A 4 28.34 38.57 -37.32
CA ASN A 4 28.88 39.70 -36.55
C ASN A 4 28.18 41.05 -36.81
N PHE A 5 27.34 41.47 -35.86
CA PHE A 5 27.16 42.89 -35.51
C PHE A 5 26.96 43.04 -34.00
N GLN A 6 27.80 43.89 -33.39
CA GLN A 6 27.84 44.20 -31.98
C GLN A 6 27.19 45.56 -31.65
N HIS A 7 26.92 45.72 -30.35
CA HIS A 7 26.82 46.94 -29.51
C HIS A 7 25.48 47.65 -29.35
N ARG A 8 24.94 47.60 -28.11
CA ARG A 8 25.12 48.60 -27.01
C ARG A 8 24.29 48.15 -25.79
N VAL A 9 24.91 47.77 -24.66
CA VAL A 9 25.23 48.57 -23.46
C VAL A 9 24.04 49.34 -22.87
N GLY A 10 23.63 48.93 -21.66
CA GLY A 10 22.68 49.63 -20.80
C GLY A 10 22.55 48.93 -19.43
N LEU A 11 23.49 49.22 -18.53
CA LEU A 11 23.47 48.88 -17.11
C LEU A 11 22.28 49.55 -16.40
N ILE A 12 21.48 48.80 -15.64
CA ILE A 12 20.87 49.30 -14.39
C ILE A 12 20.94 48.21 -13.32
N SER A 13 21.69 48.54 -12.28
CA SER A 13 21.84 47.87 -10.99
C SER A 13 20.53 47.81 -10.19
N GLY A 14 20.41 46.81 -9.31
CA GLY A 14 19.79 47.06 -8.00
C GLY A 14 18.98 45.93 -7.38
N CYS A 15 19.54 45.44 -6.27
CA CYS A 15 18.86 44.95 -5.06
C CYS A 15 18.34 43.50 -5.01
N LEU A 16 19.29 42.65 -4.60
CA LEU A 16 19.09 41.60 -3.58
C LEU A 16 18.47 42.19 -2.31
N ILE A 17 17.43 41.55 -1.77
CA ILE A 17 17.09 41.64 -0.34
C ILE A 17 16.85 40.21 0.17
N ALA A 18 17.87 39.69 0.84
CA ALA A 18 17.72 38.72 1.91
C ALA A 18 17.51 39.50 3.21
N ALA A 19 16.59 39.07 4.06
CA ALA A 19 16.45 39.61 5.41
C ALA A 19 16.27 38.45 6.41
N SER A 20 17.40 38.02 6.94
CA SER A 20 17.52 37.35 8.23
C SER A 20 17.47 38.43 9.32
N VAL A 21 16.65 38.25 10.35
CA VAL A 21 16.75 39.06 11.58
C VAL A 21 17.05 38.12 12.73
N ALA A 22 18.19 38.37 13.39
CA ALA A 22 18.57 37.79 14.65
C ALA A 22 18.84 38.90 15.68
N LEU A 23 18.55 38.54 16.93
CA LEU A 23 19.25 38.87 18.18
C LEU A 23 18.81 40.07 19.04
N ALA A 24 18.72 39.76 20.35
CA ALA A 24 19.22 40.50 21.54
C ALA A 24 18.14 40.64 22.66
N PHE A 25 18.38 40.53 23.98
CA PHE A 25 19.52 40.17 24.85
C PHE A 25 19.02 40.10 26.33
N ALA A 26 19.92 39.72 27.25
CA ALA A 26 19.97 39.92 28.73
C ALA A 26 19.38 38.79 29.61
N LEU A 27 20.16 37.94 30.29
CA LEU A 27 21.17 38.06 31.38
C LEU A 27 20.57 37.95 32.79
N GLY A 28 21.07 36.99 33.58
CA GLY A 28 20.82 36.87 35.02
C GLY A 28 21.31 35.54 35.63
N SER A 29 22.54 35.53 36.12
CA SER A 29 23.27 34.41 36.76
C SER A 29 23.07 34.31 38.27
N CYS A 30 23.08 33.09 38.87
CA CYS A 30 23.95 32.69 40.01
C CYS A 30 23.67 31.25 40.56
N SER A 31 24.76 30.46 40.72
CA SER A 31 25.14 29.37 41.68
C SER A 31 24.09 28.66 42.58
N ARG A 32 24.18 27.38 43.00
CA ARG A 32 25.32 26.59 43.56
C ARG A 32 24.89 25.12 43.83
N THR A 33 25.82 24.14 43.74
CA THR A 33 25.99 22.78 44.38
C THR A 33 24.77 22.08 45.02
N GLU A 34 24.50 20.76 44.89
CA GLU A 34 25.37 19.59 45.15
C GLU A 34 24.61 18.25 44.89
N HIS A 35 25.37 17.16 44.74
CA HIS A 35 25.00 15.72 44.85
C HIS A 35 24.28 14.95 43.73
N GLN A 36 25.05 14.02 43.13
CA GLN A 36 24.63 12.79 42.45
C GLN A 36 24.06 11.76 43.47
N PRO A 37 23.16 10.83 43.07
CA PRO A 37 23.64 9.58 42.49
C PRO A 37 22.82 9.02 41.30
N ARG A 38 23.47 8.06 40.65
CA ARG A 38 23.09 7.23 39.49
C ARG A 38 21.62 6.80 39.44
N GLU A 39 21.06 6.76 38.23
CA GLU A 39 20.27 5.63 37.73
C GLU A 39 19.94 5.75 36.22
N SER A 40 20.13 4.64 35.51
CA SER A 40 19.46 4.23 34.26
C SER A 40 19.50 5.17 33.04
N THR A 41 20.47 4.97 32.14
CA THR A 41 20.26 5.31 30.72
C THR A 41 19.34 4.27 30.10
N ALA A 42 18.03 4.46 30.25
CA ALA A 42 17.05 3.86 29.37
C ALA A 42 17.25 4.48 27.98
N HIS A 43 17.89 3.73 27.09
CA HIS A 43 17.70 3.91 25.67
C HIS A 43 16.22 3.66 25.39
N THR A 44 15.44 4.74 25.30
CA THR A 44 14.16 4.68 24.60
C THR A 44 14.48 4.63 23.12
N ASP A 45 14.82 3.44 22.65
CA ASP A 45 14.60 3.08 21.26
C ASP A 45 13.09 3.16 21.06
N THR A 46 12.64 4.27 20.48
CA THR A 46 11.31 4.37 19.91
C THR A 46 11.24 3.34 18.80
N ALA A 47 10.75 2.16 19.13
CA ALA A 47 10.33 1.14 18.19
C ALA A 47 9.35 1.81 17.22
N HIS A 48 9.81 1.97 15.98
CA HIS A 48 8.97 2.29 14.85
C HIS A 48 7.98 1.14 14.68
N THR A 49 6.75 1.33 15.11
CA THR A 49 5.62 0.50 14.69
C THR A 49 5.24 0.91 13.26
N GLU A 50 5.99 0.39 12.29
CA GLU A 50 5.60 0.43 10.88
C GLU A 50 4.39 -0.47 10.69
N THR A 51 3.21 0.15 10.64
CA THR A 51 2.01 -0.51 10.14
C THR A 51 2.15 -0.69 8.63
N ASP A 52 2.35 -1.93 8.23
CA ASP A 52 2.85 -2.36 6.92
C ASP A 52 1.79 -2.30 5.78
N THR A 53 1.06 -1.19 5.72
CA THR A 53 0.22 -0.79 4.57
C THR A 53 0.48 0.64 4.11
N GLN A 54 1.39 1.39 4.75
CA GLN A 54 1.54 2.84 4.51
C GLN A 54 2.71 3.26 3.59
N LEU A 55 3.57 2.36 3.11
CA LEU A 55 4.78 2.76 2.37
C LEU A 55 4.68 2.82 0.83
N THR A 56 3.48 2.77 0.22
CA THR A 56 3.35 2.96 -1.25
C THR A 56 2.25 3.92 -1.70
N ALA A 57 1.33 4.32 -0.82
CA ALA A 57 0.31 5.30 -1.16
C ALA A 57 0.88 6.73 -1.13
N SER A 58 1.48 7.14 -0.01
CA SER A 58 1.89 8.55 0.22
C SER A 58 2.97 9.05 -0.75
N SER A 59 3.93 8.20 -1.13
CA SER A 59 4.99 8.54 -2.08
C SER A 59 4.47 8.72 -3.50
N TRP A 60 3.56 7.85 -3.94
CA TRP A 60 2.93 7.95 -5.25
C TRP A 60 1.98 9.15 -5.35
N TRP A 61 1.12 9.37 -4.35
CA TRP A 61 0.21 10.52 -4.32
C TRP A 61 1.00 11.83 -4.43
N SER A 62 2.12 11.92 -3.70
CA SER A 62 3.01 13.08 -3.74
C SER A 62 3.65 13.30 -5.11
N GLN A 63 4.15 12.23 -5.74
CA GLN A 63 4.80 12.30 -7.06
C GLN A 63 3.80 12.69 -8.16
N GLN A 64 2.59 12.15 -8.12
CA GLN A 64 1.57 12.42 -9.13
C GLN A 64 0.96 13.82 -8.97
N LEU A 65 0.74 14.28 -7.74
CA LEU A 65 0.34 15.66 -7.47
C LEU A 65 1.34 16.67 -8.04
N ALA A 66 2.64 16.40 -7.93
CA ALA A 66 3.69 17.24 -8.49
C ALA A 66 3.66 17.32 -10.04
N GLN A 67 3.19 16.26 -10.71
CA GLN A 67 3.07 16.22 -12.18
C GLN A 67 1.82 16.93 -12.71
N THR A 68 0.81 17.18 -11.88
CA THR A 68 -0.44 17.85 -12.31
C THR A 68 -0.29 19.35 -12.65
N GLY A 69 0.92 19.90 -12.61
CA GLY A 69 1.25 21.22 -13.13
C GLY A 69 0.85 22.37 -12.20
N THR A 70 1.65 23.42 -12.23
CA THR A 70 1.67 24.62 -11.38
C THR A 70 0.47 25.59 -11.55
N GLN A 71 -0.68 25.10 -12.02
CA GLN A 71 -1.98 25.80 -11.99
C GLN A 71 -3.10 24.91 -11.45
N THR A 72 -2.79 23.99 -10.54
CA THR A 72 -3.83 23.15 -9.94
C THR A 72 -4.73 24.01 -9.04
N ASN A 73 -6.04 23.88 -9.23
CA ASN A 73 -7.06 24.50 -8.40
C ASN A 73 -6.77 24.17 -6.92
N ALA A 74 -6.54 25.18 -6.07
CA ALA A 74 -6.24 24.98 -4.65
C ALA A 74 -7.30 24.09 -3.97
N GLN A 75 -8.55 24.18 -4.41
CA GLN A 75 -9.66 23.38 -3.91
C GLN A 75 -9.51 21.89 -4.26
N TYR A 76 -8.95 21.57 -5.44
CA TYR A 76 -8.65 20.19 -5.82
C TYR A 76 -7.56 19.60 -4.92
N VAL A 77 -6.45 20.31 -4.73
CA VAL A 77 -5.33 19.82 -3.92
C VAL A 77 -5.75 19.63 -2.46
N GLU A 78 -6.54 20.58 -1.93
CA GLU A 78 -7.11 20.48 -0.60
C GLU A 78 -8.04 19.26 -0.48
N ALA A 79 -8.94 19.06 -1.45
CA ALA A 79 -9.86 17.93 -1.46
C ALA A 79 -9.14 16.58 -1.55
N ILE A 80 -8.10 16.45 -2.37
CA ILE A 80 -7.25 15.23 -2.41
C ILE A 80 -6.58 15.01 -1.05
N SER A 81 -5.98 16.05 -0.47
CA SER A 81 -5.27 15.95 0.82
C SER A 81 -6.19 15.53 1.96
N ARG A 82 -7.38 16.15 2.07
CA ARG A 82 -8.38 15.78 3.07
C ARG A 82 -8.93 14.37 2.83
N GLY A 83 -9.19 14.02 1.57
CA GLY A 83 -9.61 12.67 1.18
C GLY A 83 -8.61 11.60 1.57
N GLN A 84 -7.32 11.82 1.31
CA GLN A 84 -6.25 10.91 1.70
C GLN A 84 -6.12 10.79 3.22
N HIS A 85 -6.14 11.90 3.94
CA HIS A 85 -6.08 11.88 5.40
C HIS A 85 -7.26 11.07 5.98
N ASN A 86 -8.48 11.32 5.51
CA ASN A 86 -9.66 10.59 5.91
C ASN A 86 -9.57 9.09 5.58
N LEU A 87 -8.97 8.72 4.44
CA LEU A 87 -8.71 7.33 4.07
C LEU A 87 -7.74 6.67 5.04
N GLU A 88 -6.67 7.36 5.43
CA GLU A 88 -5.63 6.86 6.35
C GLU A 88 -6.15 6.67 7.78
N VAL A 89 -6.98 7.59 8.28
CA VAL A 89 -7.57 7.49 9.64
C VAL A 89 -8.82 6.61 9.69
N GLY A 90 -9.28 6.08 8.57
CA GLY A 90 -10.42 5.16 8.49
C GLY A 90 -11.80 5.83 8.36
N HIS A 91 -11.86 7.14 8.14
CA HIS A 91 -13.10 7.88 7.86
C HIS A 91 -13.49 7.76 6.37
N TYR A 92 -13.82 6.54 5.94
CA TYR A 92 -13.98 6.22 4.52
C TYR A 92 -15.11 6.99 3.83
N THR A 93 -16.23 7.24 4.51
CA THR A 93 -17.34 8.03 3.94
C THR A 93 -16.94 9.48 3.68
N ASP A 94 -16.19 10.09 4.60
CA ASP A 94 -15.67 11.45 4.43
C ASP A 94 -14.60 11.50 3.34
N ALA A 95 -13.76 10.46 3.25
CA ALA A 95 -12.81 10.30 2.15
C ALA A 95 -13.52 10.26 0.79
N ILE A 96 -14.62 9.48 0.66
CA ILE A 96 -15.43 9.43 -0.56
C ILE A 96 -15.98 10.81 -0.92
N ALA A 97 -16.48 11.56 0.07
CA ALA A 97 -17.02 12.89 -0.14
C ALA A 97 -15.93 13.88 -0.62
N ASP A 98 -14.76 13.84 -0.02
CA ASP A 98 -13.64 14.73 -0.39
C ASP A 98 -13.05 14.37 -1.75
N PHE A 99 -12.87 13.10 -2.07
CA PHE A 99 -12.46 12.70 -3.42
C PHE A 99 -13.52 13.05 -4.48
N SER A 100 -14.81 13.03 -4.13
CA SER A 100 -15.86 13.49 -5.04
C SER A 100 -15.75 14.98 -5.35
N LYS A 101 -15.45 15.82 -4.35
CA LYS A 101 -15.15 17.25 -4.56
C LYS A 101 -13.90 17.44 -5.42
N ALA A 102 -12.86 16.64 -5.22
CA ALA A 102 -11.66 16.69 -6.07
C ALA A 102 -12.01 16.41 -7.54
N ILE A 103 -12.85 15.41 -7.80
CA ILE A 103 -13.33 15.07 -9.14
C ILE A 103 -14.15 16.21 -9.75
N GLU A 104 -15.00 16.89 -8.98
CA GLU A 104 -15.74 18.07 -9.46
C GLU A 104 -14.81 19.20 -9.92
N HIS A 105 -13.71 19.43 -9.19
CA HIS A 105 -12.73 20.47 -9.51
C HIS A 105 -11.81 20.11 -10.67
N LEU A 106 -11.45 18.83 -10.82
CA LEU A 106 -10.58 18.35 -11.89
C LEU A 106 -10.99 16.94 -12.38
N PRO A 107 -12.05 16.84 -13.22
CA PRO A 107 -12.55 15.55 -13.72
C PRO A 107 -11.56 14.78 -14.60
N SER A 108 -10.56 15.46 -15.17
CA SER A 108 -9.54 14.82 -16.00
C SER A 108 -8.40 14.19 -15.21
N SER A 109 -8.42 14.26 -13.87
CA SER A 109 -7.40 13.68 -13.01
C SER A 109 -7.79 12.31 -12.51
N ALA A 110 -6.95 11.30 -12.77
CA ALA A 110 -7.14 9.93 -12.31
C ALA A 110 -7.13 9.80 -10.76
N LEU A 111 -6.46 10.74 -10.08
CA LEU A 111 -6.21 10.72 -8.64
C LEU A 111 -7.50 10.73 -7.81
N GLY A 112 -8.45 11.60 -8.15
CA GLY A 112 -9.73 11.67 -7.42
C GLY A 112 -10.52 10.36 -7.53
N TYR A 113 -10.60 9.79 -8.74
CA TYR A 113 -11.29 8.53 -8.97
C TYR A 113 -10.62 7.36 -8.25
N HIS A 114 -9.30 7.24 -8.34
CA HIS A 114 -8.56 6.17 -7.67
C HIS A 114 -8.73 6.26 -6.15
N GLY A 115 -8.57 7.45 -5.57
CA GLY A 115 -8.72 7.65 -4.12
C GLY A 115 -10.12 7.30 -3.65
N ARG A 116 -11.15 7.73 -4.39
CA ARG A 116 -12.55 7.39 -4.09
C ARG A 116 -12.80 5.90 -4.19
N ALA A 117 -12.23 5.22 -5.19
CA ALA A 117 -12.34 3.78 -5.32
C ALA A 117 -11.73 3.03 -4.14
N LEU A 118 -10.56 3.45 -3.66
CA LEU A 118 -9.93 2.85 -2.48
C LEU A 118 -10.83 2.99 -1.24
N ALA A 119 -11.44 4.16 -1.04
CA ALA A 119 -12.39 4.36 0.05
C ALA A 119 -13.67 3.50 -0.13
N LYS A 120 -14.18 3.36 -1.35
CA LYS A 120 -15.31 2.49 -1.69
C LYS A 120 -15.04 1.01 -1.44
N LEU A 121 -13.83 0.53 -1.75
CA LEU A 121 -13.39 -0.82 -1.41
C LEU A 121 -13.48 -1.08 0.11
N LYS A 122 -13.15 -0.07 0.93
CA LYS A 122 -13.19 -0.18 2.40
C LYS A 122 -14.61 -0.21 2.97
N VAL A 123 -15.58 0.40 2.28
CA VAL A 123 -17.02 0.32 2.64
C VAL A 123 -17.77 -0.77 1.88
N GLU A 124 -17.04 -1.67 1.21
CA GLU A 124 -17.58 -2.80 0.43
C GLU A 124 -18.51 -2.38 -0.74
N ASP A 125 -18.40 -1.13 -1.22
CA ASP A 125 -19.02 -0.67 -2.47
C ASP A 125 -18.17 -1.09 -3.67
N TYR A 126 -18.16 -2.39 -3.95
CA TYR A 126 -17.32 -2.97 -5.00
C TYR A 126 -17.73 -2.51 -6.40
N TYR A 127 -19.03 -2.36 -6.68
CA TYR A 127 -19.51 -1.84 -7.97
C TYR A 127 -19.06 -0.40 -8.20
N GLY A 128 -19.20 0.46 -7.18
CA GLY A 128 -18.73 1.84 -7.26
C GLY A 128 -17.21 1.94 -7.39
N ALA A 129 -16.46 1.04 -6.74
CA ALA A 129 -15.01 0.96 -6.89
C ALA A 129 -14.59 0.55 -8.31
N VAL A 130 -15.24 -0.47 -8.89
CA VAL A 130 -14.99 -0.89 -10.30
C VAL A 130 -15.24 0.27 -11.27
N ALA A 131 -16.33 1.02 -11.07
CA ALA A 131 -16.66 2.16 -11.92
C ALA A 131 -15.57 3.25 -11.87
N ASP A 132 -15.15 3.64 -10.65
CA ASP A 132 -14.12 4.65 -10.47
C ASP A 132 -12.75 4.18 -11.00
N LEU A 133 -12.36 2.92 -10.76
CA LEU A 133 -11.08 2.37 -11.25
C LEU A 133 -11.05 2.21 -12.77
N SER A 134 -12.19 1.88 -13.39
CA SER A 134 -12.30 1.86 -14.86
C SER A 134 -12.10 3.26 -15.44
N HIS A 135 -12.58 4.29 -14.75
CA HIS A 135 -12.30 5.67 -15.13
C HIS A 135 -10.82 6.04 -14.91
N THR A 136 -10.23 5.63 -13.79
CA THR A 136 -8.78 5.78 -13.53
C THR A 136 -7.95 5.18 -14.67
N ILE A 137 -8.26 3.95 -15.10
CA ILE A 137 -7.57 3.26 -16.21
C ILE A 137 -7.74 4.01 -17.54
N THR A 138 -8.91 4.62 -17.78
CA THR A 138 -9.11 5.45 -18.98
C THR A 138 -8.19 6.67 -19.00
N LEU A 139 -7.95 7.29 -17.84
CA LEU A 139 -7.10 8.48 -17.69
C LEU A 139 -5.60 8.13 -17.54
N ALA A 140 -5.30 6.98 -16.95
CA ALA A 140 -3.95 6.49 -16.65
C ALA A 140 -3.86 4.98 -17.01
N PRO A 141 -3.70 4.63 -18.30
CA PRO A 141 -3.79 3.26 -18.80
C PRO A 141 -2.64 2.33 -18.34
N ASP A 142 -1.56 2.91 -17.83
CA ASP A 142 -0.38 2.20 -17.31
C ASP A 142 -0.32 2.22 -15.78
N ASP A 143 -1.44 2.50 -15.08
CA ASP A 143 -1.51 2.42 -13.62
C ASP A 143 -1.78 0.99 -13.16
N GLU A 144 -0.71 0.25 -12.83
CA GLU A 144 -0.77 -1.13 -12.35
C GLU A 144 -1.62 -1.30 -11.09
N ARG A 145 -1.65 -0.27 -10.23
CA ARG A 145 -2.43 -0.29 -8.99
C ARG A 145 -3.92 -0.15 -9.29
N ALA A 146 -4.30 0.59 -10.33
CA ALA A 146 -5.70 0.68 -10.74
C ALA A 146 -6.23 -0.69 -11.19
N TYR A 147 -5.47 -1.41 -12.02
CA TYR A 147 -5.81 -2.79 -12.40
C TYR A 147 -5.82 -3.72 -11.18
N GLY A 148 -4.77 -3.71 -10.35
CA GLY A 148 -4.71 -4.58 -9.16
C GLY A 148 -5.87 -4.37 -8.18
N ASN A 149 -6.28 -3.11 -7.96
CA ASN A 149 -7.43 -2.81 -7.12
C ASN A 149 -8.77 -3.19 -7.77
N ARG A 150 -8.88 -3.03 -9.11
CA ARG A 150 -10.12 -3.36 -9.83
C ARG A 150 -10.31 -4.87 -9.90
N GLY A 151 -9.23 -5.61 -10.12
CA GLY A 151 -9.24 -7.07 -10.03
C GLY A 151 -9.67 -7.56 -8.64
N SER A 152 -9.23 -6.89 -7.57
CA SER A 152 -9.69 -7.19 -6.21
C SER A 152 -11.19 -6.93 -6.04
N ALA A 153 -11.71 -5.83 -6.58
CA ALA A 153 -13.14 -5.53 -6.58
C ALA A 153 -13.95 -6.59 -7.34
N TYR A 154 -13.51 -6.98 -8.54
CA TYR A 154 -14.13 -8.04 -9.33
C TYR A 154 -14.13 -9.38 -8.60
N GLN A 155 -13.02 -9.75 -7.95
CA GLN A 155 -12.96 -10.97 -7.13
C GLN A 155 -13.99 -10.94 -6.00
N LYS A 156 -14.19 -9.80 -5.32
CA LYS A 156 -15.22 -9.65 -4.29
C LYS A 156 -16.65 -9.71 -4.84
N LEU A 157 -16.85 -9.36 -6.11
CA LEU A 157 -18.11 -9.50 -6.82
C LEU A 157 -18.34 -10.92 -7.37
N GLY A 158 -17.32 -11.79 -7.37
CA GLY A 158 -17.39 -13.13 -7.96
C GLY A 158 -17.06 -13.17 -9.46
N GLU A 159 -16.66 -12.03 -10.04
CA GLU A 159 -16.31 -11.88 -11.46
C GLU A 159 -14.83 -12.29 -11.65
N TYR A 160 -14.58 -13.60 -11.52
CA TYR A 160 -13.22 -14.12 -11.43
C TYR A 160 -12.42 -14.02 -12.73
N ALA A 161 -13.06 -14.04 -13.89
CA ALA A 161 -12.35 -13.93 -15.18
C ALA A 161 -11.76 -12.53 -15.36
N GLU A 162 -12.58 -11.51 -15.08
CA GLU A 162 -12.23 -10.10 -15.09
C GLU A 162 -11.15 -9.79 -14.05
N ALA A 163 -11.25 -10.40 -12.86
CA ALA A 163 -10.22 -10.27 -11.83
C ALA A 163 -8.85 -10.80 -12.30
N LEU A 164 -8.82 -11.99 -12.91
CA LEU A 164 -7.59 -12.57 -13.45
C LEU A 164 -7.00 -11.72 -14.58
N GLU A 165 -7.83 -11.19 -15.48
CA GLU A 165 -7.38 -10.30 -16.55
C GLU A 165 -6.71 -9.04 -15.98
N ASP A 166 -7.33 -8.40 -15.00
CA ASP A 166 -6.78 -7.20 -14.35
C ASP A 166 -5.48 -7.50 -13.60
N TYR A 167 -5.39 -8.61 -12.86
CA TYR A 167 -4.13 -8.98 -12.21
C TYR A 167 -3.02 -9.29 -13.22
N ASN A 168 -3.33 -9.94 -14.33
CA ASN A 168 -2.37 -10.17 -15.41
C ASN A 168 -1.87 -8.84 -15.97
N ARG A 169 -2.79 -7.91 -16.24
CA ARG A 169 -2.44 -6.60 -16.79
C ARG A 169 -1.56 -5.80 -15.83
N ALA A 170 -1.83 -5.83 -14.54
CA ALA A 170 -1.00 -5.18 -13.52
C ALA A 170 0.44 -5.75 -13.52
N ILE A 171 0.60 -7.07 -13.66
CA ILE A 171 1.90 -7.74 -13.75
C ILE A 171 2.64 -7.42 -15.06
N GLU A 172 1.92 -7.31 -16.17
CA GLU A 172 2.52 -6.90 -17.45
C GLU A 172 3.09 -5.49 -17.41
N ILE A 173 2.38 -4.56 -16.76
CA ILE A 173 2.82 -3.16 -16.60
C ILE A 173 4.03 -3.09 -15.67
N VAL A 174 3.94 -3.73 -14.49
CA VAL A 174 5.02 -3.77 -13.50
C VAL A 174 5.25 -5.23 -13.06
N PRO A 175 6.25 -5.92 -13.64
CA PRO A 175 6.55 -7.32 -13.29
C PRO A 175 7.00 -7.55 -11.85
N SER A 176 7.35 -6.49 -11.11
CA SER A 176 7.67 -6.55 -9.69
C SER A 176 6.50 -6.16 -8.78
N TYR A 177 5.29 -6.03 -9.32
CA TYR A 177 4.13 -5.62 -8.53
C TYR A 177 3.57 -6.79 -7.70
N THR A 178 4.18 -6.96 -6.52
CA THR A 178 3.92 -8.06 -5.58
C THR A 178 2.45 -8.27 -5.25
N VAL A 179 1.67 -7.18 -5.14
CA VAL A 179 0.24 -7.24 -4.77
C VAL A 179 -0.57 -8.02 -5.81
N ALA A 180 -0.28 -7.85 -7.11
CA ALA A 180 -1.00 -8.57 -8.16
C ALA A 180 -0.69 -10.07 -8.14
N TYR A 181 0.58 -10.47 -7.90
CA TYR A 181 0.91 -11.88 -7.70
C TYR A 181 0.19 -12.48 -6.49
N PHE A 182 0.23 -11.79 -5.35
CA PHE A 182 -0.42 -12.28 -4.13
C PHE A 182 -1.94 -12.46 -4.33
N ASN A 183 -2.61 -11.48 -4.92
CA ASN A 183 -4.05 -11.52 -5.14
C ASN A 183 -4.43 -12.58 -6.19
N ARG A 184 -3.69 -12.67 -7.31
CA ARG A 184 -3.93 -13.69 -8.34
C ARG A 184 -3.68 -15.10 -7.81
N GLY A 185 -2.62 -15.30 -7.02
CA GLY A 185 -2.34 -16.56 -6.33
C GLY A 185 -3.44 -16.95 -5.36
N SER A 186 -3.99 -15.98 -4.61
CA SER A 186 -5.12 -16.20 -3.71
C SER A 186 -6.40 -16.59 -4.47
N LEU A 187 -6.68 -15.94 -5.60
CA LEU A 187 -7.80 -16.32 -6.46
C LEU A 187 -7.61 -17.72 -7.07
N TYR A 188 -6.41 -18.07 -7.54
CA TYR A 188 -6.12 -19.42 -8.00
C TYR A 188 -6.30 -20.46 -6.90
N PHE A 189 -5.94 -20.15 -5.66
CA PHE A 189 -6.21 -21.02 -4.52
C PHE A 189 -7.71 -21.21 -4.28
N GLU A 190 -8.50 -20.13 -4.31
CA GLU A 190 -9.97 -20.18 -4.19
C GLU A 190 -10.62 -21.04 -5.29
N LEU A 191 -10.06 -21.00 -6.50
CA LEU A 191 -10.49 -21.80 -7.64
C LEU A 191 -9.97 -23.25 -7.61
N GLY A 192 -9.15 -23.63 -6.63
CA GLY A 192 -8.54 -24.97 -6.52
C GLY A 192 -7.38 -25.21 -7.50
N GLU A 193 -6.87 -24.16 -8.13
CA GLU A 193 -5.79 -24.20 -9.13
C GLU A 193 -4.42 -24.10 -8.45
N TYR A 194 -4.15 -25.03 -7.54
CA TYR A 194 -3.03 -24.97 -6.59
C TYR A 194 -1.64 -24.83 -7.24
N ALA A 195 -1.41 -25.41 -8.41
CA ALA A 195 -0.12 -25.26 -9.11
C ALA A 195 0.12 -23.81 -9.58
N ARG A 196 -0.93 -23.11 -10.03
CA ARG A 196 -0.84 -21.70 -10.43
C ARG A 196 -0.75 -20.79 -9.20
N ALA A 197 -1.50 -21.10 -8.14
CA ALA A 197 -1.38 -20.42 -6.85
C ALA A 197 0.06 -20.53 -6.30
N LEU A 198 0.66 -21.71 -6.36
CA LEU A 198 2.03 -21.95 -5.91
C LEU A 198 3.04 -21.08 -6.66
N HIS A 199 2.92 -21.02 -8.00
CA HIS A 199 3.76 -20.17 -8.83
C HIS A 199 3.72 -18.71 -8.37
N ASP A 200 2.51 -18.17 -8.15
CA ASP A 200 2.34 -16.76 -7.81
C ASP A 200 2.75 -16.44 -6.37
N PHE A 201 2.50 -17.34 -5.41
CA PHE A 201 3.03 -17.15 -4.07
C PHE A 201 4.55 -17.31 -4.00
N ASN A 202 5.16 -18.15 -4.85
CA ASN A 202 6.61 -18.19 -5.00
C ASN A 202 7.17 -16.83 -5.46
N GLN A 203 6.56 -16.21 -6.47
CA GLN A 203 6.95 -14.87 -6.89
C GLN A 203 6.73 -13.84 -5.78
N THR A 204 5.62 -13.95 -5.04
CA THR A 204 5.31 -13.04 -3.94
C THR A 204 6.39 -13.07 -2.85
N VAL A 205 6.84 -14.25 -2.41
CA VAL A 205 7.87 -14.33 -1.37
C VAL A 205 9.28 -13.97 -1.87
N ILE A 206 9.55 -14.12 -3.18
CA ILE A 206 10.80 -13.64 -3.79
C ILE A 206 10.84 -12.12 -3.78
N LEU A 207 9.73 -11.47 -4.17
CA LEU A 207 9.62 -10.01 -4.24
C LEU A 207 9.43 -9.36 -2.86
N ASN A 208 8.77 -10.05 -1.93
CA ASN A 208 8.60 -9.61 -0.55
C ASN A 208 8.86 -10.77 0.44
N PRO A 209 10.13 -10.95 0.85
CA PRO A 209 10.54 -11.98 1.81
C PRO A 209 10.04 -11.77 3.25
N GLN A 210 9.35 -10.67 3.54
CA GLN A 210 8.77 -10.39 4.87
C GLN A 210 7.25 -10.58 4.87
N SER A 211 6.66 -11.04 3.77
CA SER A 211 5.22 -11.26 3.69
C SER A 211 4.79 -12.54 4.42
N ALA A 212 4.45 -12.42 5.70
CA ALA A 212 3.92 -13.51 6.52
C ALA A 212 2.71 -14.19 5.87
N LYS A 213 1.78 -13.38 5.34
CA LYS A 213 0.58 -13.86 4.61
C LYS A 213 0.94 -14.67 3.37
N ALA A 214 1.97 -14.30 2.62
CA ALA A 214 2.38 -15.05 1.44
C ALA A 214 2.97 -16.42 1.81
N PHE A 215 3.81 -16.49 2.84
CA PHE A 215 4.29 -17.77 3.38
C PHE A 215 3.13 -18.63 3.90
N TYR A 216 2.19 -18.04 4.63
CA TYR A 216 1.01 -18.77 5.11
C TYR A 216 0.21 -19.37 3.96
N ASN A 217 -0.16 -18.55 2.97
CA ASN A 217 -0.96 -19.01 1.83
C ASN A 217 -0.20 -20.04 0.98
N ARG A 218 1.12 -19.90 0.81
CA ARG A 218 1.94 -20.90 0.12
C ARG A 218 2.03 -22.21 0.89
N GLY A 219 2.17 -22.16 2.21
CA GLY A 219 2.09 -23.33 3.08
C GLY A 219 0.74 -24.05 2.96
N MET A 220 -0.36 -23.30 2.90
CA MET A 220 -1.69 -23.85 2.64
C MET A 220 -1.80 -24.48 1.25
N VAL A 221 -1.17 -23.91 0.22
CA VAL A 221 -1.09 -24.52 -1.12
C VAL A 221 -0.34 -25.85 -1.06
N TYR A 222 0.84 -25.91 -0.43
CA TYR A 222 1.59 -27.15 -0.25
C TYR A 222 0.78 -28.21 0.49
N ALA A 223 0.06 -27.82 1.54
CA ALA A 223 -0.80 -28.72 2.29
C ALA A 223 -1.91 -29.34 1.43
N ASN A 224 -2.51 -28.56 0.53
CA ASN A 224 -3.52 -29.07 -0.42
C ASN A 224 -2.92 -29.93 -1.54
N LEU A 225 -1.65 -29.69 -1.90
CA LEU A 225 -0.90 -30.54 -2.83
C LEU A 225 -0.37 -31.83 -2.16
N GLY A 226 -0.51 -31.97 -0.83
CA GLY A 226 -0.05 -33.12 -0.07
C GLY A 226 1.43 -33.07 0.34
N ASP A 227 2.14 -31.97 0.04
CA ASP A 227 3.52 -31.75 0.48
C ASP A 227 3.52 -31.20 1.91
N ARG A 228 3.43 -32.10 2.88
CA ARG A 228 3.33 -31.74 4.29
C ARG A 228 4.59 -31.07 4.83
N ASP A 229 5.76 -31.50 4.38
CA ASP A 229 7.02 -30.99 4.88
C ASP A 229 7.24 -29.54 4.41
N ALA A 230 6.98 -29.25 3.13
CA ALA A 230 7.03 -27.89 2.61
C ALA A 230 5.96 -27.00 3.26
N ALA A 231 4.76 -27.54 3.49
CA ALA A 231 3.69 -26.81 4.16
C ALA A 231 4.08 -26.36 5.57
N VAL A 232 4.61 -27.28 6.40
CA VAL A 232 5.05 -26.96 7.76
C VAL A 232 6.17 -25.94 7.75
N ALA A 233 7.17 -26.07 6.87
CA ALA A 233 8.29 -25.13 6.79
C ALA A 233 7.84 -23.69 6.46
N ASP A 234 6.92 -23.54 5.51
CA ASP A 234 6.35 -22.24 5.15
C ASP A 234 5.48 -21.67 6.27
N LEU A 235 4.67 -22.49 6.93
CA LEU A 235 3.84 -22.05 8.05
C LEU A 235 4.68 -21.65 9.26
N GLU A 236 5.78 -22.33 9.55
CA GLU A 236 6.72 -21.95 10.61
C GLU A 236 7.40 -20.60 10.30
N THR A 237 7.71 -20.35 9.03
CA THR A 237 8.21 -19.04 8.59
C THR A 237 7.13 -17.95 8.74
N ALA A 238 5.89 -18.24 8.34
CA ALA A 238 4.77 -17.32 8.47
C ALA A 238 4.50 -16.98 9.94
N GLU A 239 4.51 -17.98 10.81
CA GLU A 239 4.30 -17.84 12.26
C GLU A 239 5.34 -16.89 12.88
N ALA A 240 6.62 -17.08 12.56
CA ALA A 240 7.70 -16.24 13.06
C ALA A 240 7.55 -14.79 12.59
N LEU A 241 7.21 -14.58 11.30
CA LEU A 241 6.98 -13.24 10.75
C LEU A 241 5.73 -12.57 11.36
N PHE A 242 4.64 -13.30 11.55
CA PHE A 242 3.44 -12.77 12.21
C PHE A 242 3.74 -12.32 13.65
N ARG A 243 4.53 -13.09 14.41
CA ARG A 243 4.99 -12.66 15.74
C ARG A 243 5.85 -11.42 15.69
N GLN A 244 6.76 -11.32 14.72
CA GLN A 244 7.59 -10.12 14.52
C GLN A 244 6.74 -8.89 14.19
N GLN A 245 5.61 -9.09 13.52
CA GLN A 245 4.65 -8.05 13.11
C GLN A 245 3.57 -7.77 14.17
N ASP A 246 3.69 -8.35 15.37
CA ASP A 246 2.70 -8.29 16.46
C ASP A 246 1.28 -8.80 16.07
N ASP A 247 1.16 -9.57 14.98
CA ASP A 247 -0.09 -10.23 14.57
C ASP A 247 -0.21 -11.61 15.25
N PHE A 248 -0.42 -11.58 16.56
CA PHE A 248 -0.53 -12.80 17.38
C PHE A 248 -1.73 -13.68 16.99
N ALA A 249 -2.78 -13.09 16.42
CA ALA A 249 -3.94 -13.84 15.95
C ALA A 249 -3.58 -14.69 14.71
N ALA A 250 -2.89 -14.10 13.73
CA ALA A 250 -2.44 -14.85 12.56
C ALA A 250 -1.31 -15.86 12.90
N SER A 251 -0.42 -15.53 13.84
CA SER A 251 0.56 -16.49 14.38
C SER A 251 -0.12 -17.71 15.00
N ALA A 252 -1.18 -17.53 15.80
CA ALA A 252 -1.93 -18.64 16.37
C ALA A 252 -2.61 -19.52 15.30
N LEU A 253 -3.13 -18.92 14.23
CA LEU A 253 -3.68 -19.67 13.09
C LEU A 253 -2.62 -20.48 12.35
N ALA A 254 -1.41 -19.96 12.22
CA ALA A 254 -0.28 -20.70 11.64
C ALA A 254 0.09 -21.91 12.51
N LEU A 255 0.16 -21.75 13.84
CA LEU A 255 0.41 -22.85 14.77
C LEU A 255 -0.67 -23.94 14.71
N GLU A 256 -1.95 -23.56 14.66
CA GLU A 256 -3.06 -24.51 14.53
C GLU A 256 -2.94 -25.33 13.23
N ALA A 257 -2.60 -24.67 12.12
CA ALA A 257 -2.39 -25.34 10.83
C ALA A 257 -1.19 -26.30 10.89
N ILE A 258 -0.10 -25.91 11.54
CA ILE A 258 1.08 -26.77 11.75
C ILE A 258 0.72 -28.01 12.57
N ASP A 259 0.00 -27.84 13.67
CA ASP A 259 -0.42 -28.94 14.54
C ASP A 259 -1.36 -29.90 13.79
N ALA A 260 -2.31 -29.37 13.01
CA ALA A 260 -3.21 -30.15 12.18
C ALA A 260 -2.47 -30.97 11.10
N LEU A 261 -1.40 -30.42 10.52
CA LEU A 261 -0.57 -31.14 9.56
C LEU A 261 0.25 -32.24 10.23
N LYS A 262 0.84 -31.96 11.41
CA LYS A 262 1.68 -32.90 12.16
C LYS A 262 0.87 -34.08 12.72
N ASN A 263 -0.38 -33.86 13.15
CA ASN A 263 -1.24 -34.92 13.69
C ASN A 263 -2.11 -35.62 12.63
N GLY A 264 -2.01 -35.22 11.35
CA GLY A 264 -2.77 -35.80 10.24
C GLY A 264 -4.26 -35.44 10.21
N SER A 265 -4.70 -34.47 11.03
CA SER A 265 -6.09 -33.97 11.05
C SER A 265 -6.35 -32.85 10.05
N PHE A 266 -5.31 -32.37 9.35
CA PHE A 266 -5.46 -31.36 8.31
C PHE A 266 -6.45 -31.83 7.25
N GLN A 267 -7.57 -31.13 7.17
CA GLN A 267 -8.52 -31.29 6.08
C GLN A 267 -8.14 -30.30 4.99
N ALA A 268 -7.84 -30.82 3.80
CA ALA A 268 -7.65 -30.00 2.61
C ALA A 268 -8.77 -28.96 2.53
N ALA A 269 -8.40 -27.71 2.26
CA ALA A 269 -9.34 -26.62 2.16
C ALA A 269 -10.32 -26.97 1.04
N ARG A 270 -11.53 -27.41 1.43
CA ARG A 270 -12.62 -27.62 0.48
C ARG A 270 -12.80 -26.26 -0.20
N PRO A 271 -12.73 -26.14 -1.54
CA PRO A 271 -12.88 -24.86 -2.22
C PRO A 271 -14.15 -24.21 -1.70
N LEU A 272 -13.99 -23.16 -0.90
CA LEU A 272 -15.11 -22.50 -0.25
C LEU A 272 -15.76 -21.62 -1.30
N LEU A 273 -16.52 -22.24 -2.20
CA LEU A 273 -17.55 -21.56 -2.97
C LEU A 273 -18.61 -21.08 -1.96
N GLY A 274 -18.34 -19.95 -1.30
CA GLY A 274 -19.40 -19.05 -0.89
C GLY A 274 -19.37 -18.47 0.53
N LYS A 275 -18.77 -19.06 1.58
CA LYS A 275 -18.90 -18.48 2.94
C LYS A 275 -17.70 -18.78 3.83
N ARG A 276 -17.00 -17.70 4.23
CA ARG A 276 -15.77 -17.63 5.04
C ARG A 276 -14.47 -17.86 4.27
N ALA A 277 -14.21 -16.99 3.29
CA ALA A 277 -12.82 -16.62 3.01
C ALA A 277 -12.21 -16.09 4.31
N PHE A 278 -11.01 -16.55 4.67
CA PHE A 278 -10.21 -15.93 5.71
C PHE A 278 -10.12 -14.44 5.38
N LYS A 279 -10.75 -13.59 6.22
CA LYS A 279 -10.61 -12.14 6.12
C LYS A 279 -9.20 -11.81 6.59
N PHE A 280 -8.28 -11.67 5.64
CA PHE A 280 -6.97 -11.03 5.84
C PHE A 280 -6.94 -9.66 5.17
#